data_AF-A0A4R4SLF7-F1
#
_entry.id   AF-A0A4R4SLF7-F1
#
_cell.length_a   1.000
_cell.length_b   1.000
_cell.length_c   1.000
_cell.angle_alpha   90.00
_cell.angle_beta   90.00
_cell.angle_gamma   90.00
#
_symmetry.space_group_name_H-M   'P 1'
#
loop_
_entity.id
_entity.type
_entity.pdbx_description
1 polymer ?
#
loop_
_entity_poly.entity_id
_entity_poly.type
_entity_poly.pdbx_seq_one_letter_code
_entity_poly.pdbx_strand_id
1 'polypeptide(L)' 'MSDAGPVEELDIRPLDELLDDIYRGQERISQADIYRRAVAAELPAALLTRIAALPEGEYAVDEAADLLGGSVP' A
#
# COMPACT_ATOMS: atom_id res chain seq x y z
N MET A 1 9.86 9.42 32.20
CA MET A 1 8.47 9.26 31.74
C MET A 1 8.51 9.35 30.23
N SER A 2 8.45 8.20 29.55
CA SER A 2 8.30 8.19 28.09
C SER A 2 6.81 8.16 27.81
N ASP A 3 6.24 9.32 27.52
CA ASP A 3 4.92 9.43 26.92
C ASP A 3 5.10 9.28 25.40
N ALA A 4 5.29 8.03 24.97
CA ALA A 4 4.97 7.69 23.60
C ALA A 4 3.47 7.36 23.63
N GLY A 5 2.65 8.38 23.38
CA GLY A 5 1.22 8.18 23.13
C GLY A 5 1.03 7.10 22.04
N PRO A 6 -0.13 6.42 21.99
CA PRO A 6 -0.36 5.38 21.01
C PRO A 6 -0.09 6.00 19.62
N VAL A 7 0.89 5.46 18.91
CA VAL A 7 1.00 5.71 17.48
C VAL A 7 -0.36 5.34 16.92
N GLU A 8 -1.10 6.30 16.37
CA GLU A 8 -2.32 5.96 15.64
C GLU A 8 -1.89 4.99 14.54
N GLU A 9 -2.18 3.71 14.76
CA GLU A 9 -1.90 2.64 13.82
C GLU A 9 -2.64 3.02 12.54
N LEU A 10 -1.88 3.40 11.50
CA LEU A 10 -2.45 3.80 10.22
C LEU A 10 -3.37 2.68 9.74
N ASP A 11 -4.63 3.01 9.47
CA ASP A 11 -5.59 2.04 8.95
C ASP A 11 -5.17 1.59 7.55
N ILE A 12 -4.61 0.38 7.47
CA ILE A 12 -4.11 -0.24 6.24
C ILE A 12 -5.19 -1.01 5.48
N ARG A 13 -6.41 -1.19 6.04
CA ARG A 13 -7.48 -1.94 5.37
C ARG A 13 -7.81 -1.42 3.96
N PRO A 14 -7.87 -0.10 3.71
CA PRO A 14 -8.10 0.42 2.36
C PRO A 14 -6.97 0.06 1.38
N LEU A 15 -5.73 -0.08 1.87
CA LEU A 15 -4.61 -0.53 1.05
C LEU A 15 -4.76 -2.02 0.71
N ASP A 16 -5.07 -2.86 1.69
CA ASP A 16 -5.25 -4.30 1.46
C ASP A 16 -6.39 -4.55 0.44
N GLU A 17 -7.54 -3.86 0.59
CA GLU A 17 -8.66 -3.93 -0.36
C GLU A 17 -8.27 -3.47 -1.77
N LEU A 18 -7.46 -2.42 -1.89
CA LEU A 18 -6.95 -1.96 -3.16
C LEU A 18 -6.03 -3.01 -3.80
N LEU A 19 -5.07 -3.55 -3.05
CA LEU A 19 -4.13 -4.56 -3.55
C LEU A 19 -4.89 -5.79 -4.07
N ASP A 20 -5.85 -6.29 -3.29
CA ASP A 20 -6.72 -7.39 -3.70
C ASP A 20 -7.47 -7.13 -5.01
N ASP A 21 -7.95 -5.91 -5.23
CA ASP A 21 -8.67 -5.55 -6.46
C ASP A 21 -7.73 -5.42 -7.66
N ILE A 22 -6.62 -4.69 -7.50
CA ILE A 22 -5.77 -4.34 -8.65
C ILE A 22 -4.99 -5.54 -9.19
N TYR A 23 -4.68 -6.51 -8.32
CA TYR A 23 -3.97 -7.75 -8.66
C TYR A 23 -4.90 -8.86 -9.20
N ARG A 24 -6.22 -8.64 -9.32
CA ARG A 24 -7.12 -9.63 -9.93
C ARG A 24 -6.70 -9.93 -11.37
N GLY A 25 -6.15 -11.12 -11.58
CA GLY A 25 -5.70 -11.59 -12.89
C GLY A 25 -4.41 -10.94 -13.38
N GLN A 26 -3.63 -10.30 -12.50
CA GLN A 26 -2.33 -9.72 -12.80
C GLN A 26 -1.29 -10.28 -11.83
N GLU A 27 -0.20 -10.85 -12.36
CA GLU A 27 0.88 -11.39 -11.51
C GLU A 27 1.79 -10.28 -10.97
N ARG A 28 2.00 -9.22 -11.75
CA ARG A 28 2.87 -8.10 -11.38
C ARG A 28 2.27 -6.76 -11.83
N ILE A 29 2.46 -5.72 -11.02
CA ILE A 29 2.00 -4.36 -11.30
C ILE A 29 3.13 -3.38 -11.01
N SER A 30 3.28 -2.36 -11.86
CA SER A 30 4.28 -1.32 -11.67
C SER A 30 3.97 -0.43 -10.46
N GLN A 31 5.01 0.08 -9.80
CA GLN A 31 4.87 1.09 -8.74
C GLN A 31 3.98 2.27 -9.17
N ALA A 32 4.19 2.75 -10.39
CA ALA A 32 3.44 3.88 -10.93
C ALA A 32 1.95 3.55 -11.10
N ASP A 33 1.61 2.31 -11.48
CA ASP A 33 0.23 1.86 -11.56
C ASP A 33 -0.43 1.69 -10.21
N ILE A 34 0.28 1.12 -9.23
CA ILE A 34 -0.19 1.02 -7.84
C ILE A 34 -0.50 2.44 -7.32
N TYR A 35 0.42 3.39 -7.50
CA TYR A 35 0.22 4.78 -7.10
C TYR A 35 -0.97 5.43 -7.81
N ARG A 36 -1.10 5.29 -9.13
CA ARG A 36 -2.22 5.86 -9.89
C ARG A 36 -3.57 5.32 -9.42
N ARG A 37 -3.67 4.01 -9.18
CA ARG A 37 -4.91 3.39 -8.70
C ARG A 37 -5.23 3.77 -7.26
N ALA A 38 -4.20 3.91 -6.41
CA ALA A 38 -4.35 4.41 -5.05
C ALA A 38 -4.88 5.84 -4.99
N VAL A 39 -4.38 6.73 -5.87
CA VAL A 39 -4.90 8.09 -6.01
C VAL A 39 -6.35 8.06 -6.49
N ALA A 40 -6.67 7.23 -7.47
CA ALA A 40 -8.04 7.10 -7.99
C ALA A 40 -9.03 6.52 -6.95
N ALA A 41 -8.54 5.68 -6.03
CA ALA A 41 -9.30 5.15 -4.91
C ALA A 41 -9.33 6.09 -3.69
N GLU A 42 -8.76 7.30 -3.82
CA GLU A 42 -8.71 8.32 -2.76
C GLU A 42 -8.11 7.80 -1.45
N LEU A 43 -7.06 6.97 -1.53
CA LEU A 43 -6.38 6.47 -0.34
C LEU A 43 -5.85 7.64 0.53
N PRO A 44 -5.83 7.46 1.87
CA PRO A 44 -5.22 8.42 2.79
C PRO A 44 -3.82 8.86 2.34
N ALA A 45 -3.52 10.16 2.50
CA ALA A 45 -2.25 10.74 2.06
C ALA A 45 -1.01 10.05 2.64
N ALA A 46 -1.11 9.51 3.86
CA ALA A 46 -0.04 8.72 4.48
C ALA A 46 0.26 7.42 3.71
N LEU A 47 -0.77 6.74 3.19
CA LEU A 47 -0.60 5.53 2.37
C LEU A 47 -0.06 5.90 0.98
N LEU A 48 -0.56 6.99 0.38
CA LEU A 48 -0.01 7.49 -0.89
C LEU A 48 1.49 7.81 -0.78
N THR A 49 1.91 8.41 0.34
CA THR A 49 3.32 8.73 0.61
C THR A 49 4.17 7.46 0.71
N ARG A 50 3.66 6.40 1.34
CA ARG A 50 4.36 5.10 1.40
C ARG A 50 4.49 4.45 0.03
N ILE A 51 3.42 4.43 -0.77
CA ILE A 51 3.44 3.87 -2.13
C ILE A 51 4.43 4.64 -3.01
N ALA A 52 4.43 5.98 -2.92
CA ALA A 52 5.37 6.84 -3.66
C ALA A 52 6.84 6.61 -3.26
N ALA A 53 7.10 6.06 -2.07
CA ALA A 53 8.44 5.76 -1.57
C ALA A 53 8.95 4.38 -1.98
N LEU A 54 8.11 3.53 -2.58
CA LEU A 54 8.58 2.27 -3.16
C LEU A 54 9.60 2.55 -4.28
N PRO A 55 10.67 1.73 -4.40
CA PRO A 55 11.54 1.79 -5.57
C PRO A 55 10.77 1.65 -6.89
N GLU A 56 11.34 2.17 -7.97
CA GLU A 56 10.80 1.90 -9.30
C GLU A 56 10.93 0.40 -9.61
N GLY A 57 9.84 -0.20 -10.09
CA GLY A 57 9.80 -1.62 -10.41
C GLY A 57 8.37 -2.13 -10.54
N GLU A 58 8.27 -3.42 -10.86
CA GLU A 58 7.04 -4.18 -10.79
C GLU A 58 7.07 -5.10 -9.58
N TYR A 59 5.94 -5.23 -8.91
CA TYR A 59 5.80 -5.98 -7.67
C TYR A 59 4.74 -7.06 -7.83
N ALA A 60 4.96 -8.24 -7.27
CA ALA A 60 3.89 -9.17 -6.95
C ALA A 60 3.09 -8.67 -5.73
N VAL A 61 1.92 -9.25 -5.47
CA VAL A 61 1.01 -8.79 -4.39
C VAL A 61 1.63 -8.96 -3.01
N ASP A 62 2.32 -10.08 -2.78
CA ASP A 62 3.07 -10.39 -1.56
C ASP A 62 4.23 -9.42 -1.35
N GLU A 63 5.02 -9.16 -2.40
CA GLU A 63 6.11 -8.19 -2.35
C GLU A 63 5.60 -6.76 -2.03
N ALA A 64 4.47 -6.36 -2.63
CA ALA A 64 3.87 -5.06 -2.38
C ALA A 64 3.30 -4.94 -0.96
N ALA A 65 2.59 -5.98 -0.48
CA ALA A 65 2.03 -6.02 0.86
C ALA A 65 3.13 -5.94 1.93
N ASP A 66 4.19 -6.73 1.78
CA ASP A 66 5.35 -6.75 2.67
C ASP A 66 6.02 -5.37 2.78
N LEU A 67 6.25 -4.70 1.63
CA LEU A 67 6.93 -3.40 1.60
C LEU A 67 6.06 -2.26 2.13
N LEU A 68 4.74 -2.34 1.98
CA LEU A 68 3.82 -1.28 2.39
C LEU A 68 3.27 -1.46 3.81
N GLY A 69 3.59 -2.58 4.45
CA GLY A 69 3.06 -2.96 5.76
C GLY A 69 1.57 -3.32 5.69
N GLY A 70 1.12 -3.83 4.54
CA GLY A 70 -0.19 -4.47 4.39
C GLY A 70 -0.21 -5.80 5.11
N SER A 71 -1.39 -6.29 5.46
CA SER A 71 -1.55 -7.57 6.19
C SER A 71 -1.84 -8.75 5.28
N VAL A 72 -1.81 -8.55 3.96
CA VAL A 72 -2.32 -9.53 2.99
C VAL A 72 -1.60 -10.88 3.11
N PRO A 73 -2.33 -11.99 3.35
CA PRO A 73 -1.91 -13.34 3.00
C PRO A 73 -2.44 -13.78 1.62
#